data_AF-A0A6A6ELI4-F1
#
_entry.id   AF-A0A6A6ELI4-F1
#
_cell.length_a   1.000
_cell.length_b   1.000
_cell.length_c   1.000
_cell.angle_alpha   90.00
_cell.angle_beta   90.00
_cell.angle_gamma   90.00
#
_symmetry.space_group_name_H-M   'P 1'
#
loop_
_entity.id
_entity.type
_entity.pdbx_description
1 polymer ?
#
loop_
_entity_poly.entity_id
_entity_poly.type
_entity_poly.pdbx_seq_one_letter_code
_entity_poly.pdbx_strand_id
1 'polypeptide(L)'
;MFRFPASDLNVKYQQTLDASWALFDLKSELGVRELEDRFAPSSLEIGGKPYKFDKEQNYVEYIRWTLYISFTRTLGIIFYDIRLKGERILYKMSIQEATAQYGGNQRKAANTVYHDTYYSLGTNIGTLVEGFDCPWGLTFWNITYHEGNKTIVNEDSLHIFEADTGYPLSRHPTDSSNNYGFTNLVTVKVHVRLLLPHRFLGVIVRAPGYLQSSFYYPDQGKWGARIQQATQRSLHDHTITFKGDFDILGTSNSFQAPEIKAVNHS
;
A
#
# COMPACT_ATOMS: atom_id res chain seq x y z
N MET A 1 12.77 -31.61 -32.27
CA MET A 1 11.35 -31.87 -31.94
C MET A 1 11.28 -33.19 -31.18
N PHE A 2 11.15 -33.18 -29.85
CA PHE A 2 11.03 -34.41 -29.08
C PHE A 2 9.58 -34.91 -29.14
N ARG A 3 9.34 -36.00 -29.86
CA ARG A 3 8.05 -36.71 -29.81
C ARG A 3 8.14 -37.76 -28.71
N PHE A 4 7.38 -37.57 -27.64
CA PHE A 4 7.19 -38.61 -26.64
C PHE A 4 6.17 -39.64 -27.15
N PRO A 5 6.42 -40.95 -27.03
CA PRO A 5 5.41 -41.97 -27.35
C PRO A 5 4.22 -41.83 -26.38
N ALA A 6 3.00 -41.84 -26.91
CA ALA A 6 1.79 -41.46 -26.18
C ALA A 6 1.16 -42.59 -25.35
N SER A 7 1.92 -43.59 -24.90
CA SER A 7 1.37 -44.79 -24.24
C SER A 7 0.92 -44.54 -22.80
N ASP A 8 1.66 -43.76 -22.01
CA ASP A 8 1.46 -43.69 -20.56
C ASP A 8 1.35 -42.24 -20.05
N LEU A 9 0.16 -41.66 -20.23
CA LEU A 9 -0.17 -40.32 -19.74
C LEU A 9 -0.54 -40.39 -18.24
N ASN A 10 0.48 -40.52 -17.39
CA ASN A 10 0.36 -40.84 -15.95
C ASN A 10 -0.52 -39.91 -15.11
N VAL A 11 -0.72 -38.65 -15.51
CA VAL A 11 -1.61 -37.70 -14.82
C VAL A 11 -2.34 -36.84 -15.85
N LYS A 12 -3.66 -36.74 -15.73
CA LYS A 12 -4.51 -35.82 -16.49
C LYS A 12 -5.20 -34.85 -15.54
N TYR A 13 -4.97 -33.55 -15.73
CA TYR A 13 -5.76 -32.50 -15.10
C TYR A 13 -6.67 -31.86 -16.15
N GLN A 14 -7.93 -31.62 -15.81
CA GLN A 14 -8.79 -30.77 -16.62
C GLN A 14 -8.45 -29.32 -16.32
N GLN A 15 -7.72 -28.67 -17.24
CA GLN A 15 -7.61 -27.22 -17.26
C GLN A 15 -8.68 -26.70 -18.22
N THR A 16 -9.76 -26.17 -17.66
CA THR A 16 -10.77 -25.46 -18.46
C THR A 16 -10.20 -24.10 -18.91
N LEU A 17 -10.67 -23.62 -20.06
CA LEU A 17 -10.46 -22.23 -20.50
C LEU A 17 -11.46 -21.27 -19.84
N ASP A 18 -12.47 -21.80 -19.14
CA ASP A 18 -13.35 -21.00 -18.31
C ASP A 18 -12.59 -20.45 -17.09
N ALA A 19 -12.39 -19.13 -17.10
CA ALA A 19 -11.77 -18.39 -16.02
C ALA A 19 -12.77 -17.86 -14.98
N SER A 20 -14.06 -18.19 -15.07
CA SER A 20 -15.13 -17.72 -14.18
C SER A 20 -14.77 -17.82 -12.70
N TRP A 21 -14.19 -18.93 -12.26
CA TRP A 21 -13.74 -19.18 -10.87
C TRP A 21 -12.69 -18.20 -10.35
N ALA A 22 -11.96 -17.51 -11.24
CA ALA A 22 -10.91 -16.57 -10.91
C ALA A 22 -11.35 -15.10 -11.00
N LEU A 23 -12.48 -14.81 -11.64
CA LEU A 23 -12.96 -13.44 -11.82
C LEU A 23 -13.42 -12.80 -10.49
N PHE A 24 -13.22 -11.47 -10.38
CA PHE A 24 -13.66 -10.64 -9.25
C PHE A 24 -15.06 -10.05 -9.53
N ASP A 25 -16.04 -10.93 -9.69
CA ASP A 25 -17.46 -10.62 -9.90
C ASP A 25 -18.33 -11.20 -8.77
N LEU A 26 -19.57 -10.71 -8.65
CA LEU A 26 -20.51 -11.19 -7.65
C LEU A 26 -20.96 -12.61 -8.00
N LYS A 27 -20.52 -13.58 -7.17
CA LYS A 27 -20.89 -14.99 -7.28
C LYS A 27 -22.27 -15.24 -6.67
N SER A 28 -23.29 -15.28 -7.52
CA SER A 28 -24.69 -15.48 -7.11
C SER A 28 -24.93 -16.83 -6.42
N GLU A 29 -24.09 -17.82 -6.71
CA GLU A 29 -24.05 -19.12 -6.04
C GLU A 29 -23.67 -19.06 -4.55
N LEU A 30 -23.07 -17.95 -4.08
CA LEU A 30 -22.78 -17.73 -2.66
C LEU A 30 -23.99 -17.18 -1.87
N GLY A 31 -25.10 -16.86 -2.56
CA GLY A 31 -26.28 -16.22 -1.99
C GLY A 31 -26.09 -14.73 -1.72
N VAL A 32 -27.13 -14.11 -1.15
CA VAL A 32 -27.13 -12.70 -0.72
C VAL A 32 -27.10 -12.68 0.80
N ARG A 33 -26.21 -11.88 1.39
CA ARG A 33 -26.12 -11.75 2.85
C ARG A 33 -27.21 -10.81 3.37
N GLU A 34 -27.61 -11.02 4.62
CA GLU A 34 -28.57 -10.12 5.27
C GLU A 34 -28.01 -8.69 5.30
N LEU A 35 -28.84 -7.73 4.88
CA LEU A 35 -28.52 -6.29 4.81
C LEU A 35 -27.44 -5.88 3.79
N GLU A 36 -27.08 -6.76 2.84
CA GLU A 36 -26.12 -6.46 1.76
C GLU A 36 -26.63 -5.42 0.74
N ASP A 37 -27.94 -5.12 0.77
CA ASP A 37 -28.59 -4.02 0.03
C ASP A 37 -28.30 -2.63 0.62
N ARG A 38 -27.75 -2.56 1.85
CA ARG A 38 -27.49 -1.29 2.55
C ARG A 38 -26.09 -0.77 2.26
N PHE A 39 -25.97 0.56 2.15
CA PHE A 39 -24.67 1.21 2.02
C PHE A 39 -23.75 0.91 3.23
N ALA A 40 -22.51 0.56 2.92
CA ALA A 40 -21.46 0.41 3.92
C ALA A 40 -21.10 1.77 4.58
N PRO A 41 -20.64 1.78 5.85
CA PRO A 41 -20.19 3.00 6.51
C PRO A 41 -19.09 3.70 5.69
N SER A 42 -19.32 4.97 5.37
CA SER A 42 -18.42 5.80 4.56
C SER A 42 -17.91 7.00 5.35
N SER A 43 -16.68 7.43 5.06
CA SER A 43 -16.14 8.70 5.56
C SER A 43 -16.53 9.86 4.63
N LEU A 44 -16.79 11.04 5.19
CA LEU A 44 -17.19 12.24 4.44
C LEU A 44 -16.62 13.50 5.09
N GLU A 45 -16.04 14.40 4.28
CA GLU A 45 -15.45 15.68 4.73
C GLU A 45 -16.53 16.78 4.90
N ILE A 46 -17.41 16.63 5.90
CA ILE A 46 -18.59 17.50 6.13
C ILE A 46 -18.20 19.00 6.27
N GLY A 47 -17.06 19.30 6.88
CA GLY A 47 -16.56 20.67 7.06
C GLY A 47 -15.81 21.25 5.86
N GLY A 48 -15.77 20.52 4.74
CA GLY A 48 -14.83 20.79 3.65
C GLY A 48 -13.42 20.29 3.95
N LYS A 49 -12.49 20.60 3.06
CA LYS A 49 -11.13 20.03 3.03
C LYS A 49 -10.25 20.63 4.15
N PRO A 50 -9.75 19.82 5.10
CA PRO A 50 -8.95 20.29 6.24
C PRO A 50 -7.45 20.47 5.89
N TYR A 51 -7.09 20.24 4.63
CA TYR A 51 -5.75 20.42 4.05
C TYR A 51 -5.83 21.42 2.89
N LYS A 52 -4.70 22.07 2.60
CA LYS A 52 -4.51 22.82 1.35
C LYS A 52 -3.68 21.99 0.38
N PHE A 53 -3.98 22.13 -0.90
CA PHE A 53 -3.20 21.54 -1.97
C PHE A 53 -3.00 22.56 -3.10
N ASP A 54 -1.75 22.90 -3.37
CA ASP A 54 -1.32 23.70 -4.50
C ASP A 54 -0.96 22.77 -5.67
N LYS A 55 -1.77 22.83 -6.74
CA LYS A 55 -1.63 22.02 -7.95
C LYS A 55 -0.50 22.45 -8.87
N GLU A 56 -0.01 23.69 -8.75
CA GLU A 56 1.06 24.22 -9.60
C GLU A 56 2.43 23.93 -8.98
N GLN A 57 2.53 24.01 -7.66
CA GLN A 57 3.74 23.73 -6.89
C GLN A 57 3.83 22.29 -6.37
N ASN A 58 2.80 21.47 -6.61
CA ASN A 58 2.65 20.10 -6.09
C ASN A 58 2.82 20.03 -4.55
N TYR A 59 2.27 21.01 -3.84
CA TYR A 59 2.58 21.26 -2.44
C TYR A 59 1.36 21.07 -1.55
N VAL A 60 1.53 20.39 -0.40
CA VAL A 60 0.45 20.05 0.53
C VAL A 60 0.72 20.68 1.89
N GLU A 61 -0.30 21.31 2.48
CA GLU A 61 -0.32 21.70 3.89
C GLU A 61 -1.45 20.99 4.63
N TYR A 62 -1.14 20.34 5.75
CA TYR A 62 -2.15 19.77 6.63
C TYR A 62 -1.78 19.95 8.11
N ILE A 63 -2.60 20.72 8.85
CA ILE A 63 -2.42 21.11 10.26
C ILE A 63 -1.07 21.82 10.54
N ARG A 64 0.02 21.06 10.61
CA ARG A 64 1.40 21.53 10.86
C ARG A 64 2.43 20.76 10.03
N TRP A 65 1.96 19.89 9.15
CA TRP A 65 2.75 19.16 8.18
C TRP A 65 2.76 19.93 6.87
N THR A 66 3.92 20.02 6.24
CA THR A 66 4.04 20.50 4.86
C THR A 66 4.98 19.59 4.08
N LEU A 67 4.73 19.39 2.79
CA LEU A 67 5.54 18.57 1.90
C LEU A 67 5.33 18.94 0.44
N TYR A 68 6.29 18.58 -0.41
CA TYR A 68 6.17 18.60 -1.87
C TYR A 68 6.02 17.18 -2.39
N ILE A 69 5.25 17.05 -3.48
CA ILE A 69 5.05 15.81 -4.20
C ILE A 69 5.75 15.92 -5.56
N SER A 70 6.45 14.86 -5.93
CA SER A 70 7.10 14.70 -7.23
C SER A 70 6.78 13.32 -7.78
N PHE A 71 6.92 13.15 -9.08
CA PHE A 71 6.64 11.91 -9.77
C PHE A 71 7.77 11.57 -10.75
N THR A 72 8.09 10.28 -10.89
CA THR A 72 9.00 9.78 -11.94
C THR A 72 8.44 8.53 -12.59
N ARG A 73 8.72 8.36 -13.89
CA ARG A 73 8.32 7.16 -14.67
C ARG A 73 8.76 5.85 -13.99
N THR A 74 9.94 5.84 -13.37
CA THR A 74 10.55 4.66 -12.76
C THR A 74 10.07 4.36 -11.34
N LEU A 75 9.99 5.37 -10.45
CA LEU A 75 9.69 5.16 -9.02
C LEU A 75 8.23 5.52 -8.66
N GLY A 76 7.47 6.14 -9.55
CA GLY A 76 6.18 6.71 -9.20
C GLY A 76 6.34 7.92 -8.27
N ILE A 77 5.54 7.95 -7.20
CA ILE A 77 5.40 9.08 -6.28
C ILE A 77 6.61 9.20 -5.33
N ILE A 78 7.08 10.43 -5.16
CA ILE A 78 8.18 10.83 -4.29
C ILE A 78 7.73 12.03 -3.46
N PHE A 79 8.06 12.05 -2.17
CA PHE A 79 7.83 13.19 -1.29
C PHE A 79 9.15 13.89 -0.96
N TYR A 80 9.14 15.22 -0.95
CA TYR A 80 10.30 16.07 -0.66
C TYR A 80 10.00 17.14 0.39
N ASP A 81 11.04 17.60 1.10
CA ASP A 81 11.02 18.66 2.13
C ASP A 81 9.86 18.48 3.13
N ILE A 82 9.74 17.28 3.71
CA ILE A 82 8.69 16.98 4.69
C ILE A 82 9.05 17.67 6.01
N ARG A 83 8.17 18.60 6.41
CA ARG A 83 8.31 19.42 7.61
C ARG A 83 7.21 19.14 8.61
N LEU A 84 7.54 19.31 9.88
CA LEU A 84 6.60 19.31 11.00
C LEU A 84 6.84 20.56 11.85
N LYS A 85 5.82 21.44 11.92
CA LYS A 85 5.88 22.75 12.60
C LYS A 85 6.92 23.72 12.00
N GLY A 86 7.16 23.63 10.69
CA GLY A 86 8.13 24.45 9.95
C GLY A 86 9.53 23.84 9.86
N GLU A 87 9.92 23.02 10.83
CA GLU A 87 11.19 22.29 10.84
C GLU A 87 11.15 21.09 9.88
N ARG A 88 12.18 20.93 9.05
CA ARG A 88 12.35 19.71 8.25
C ARG A 88 12.67 18.55 9.18
N ILE A 89 12.09 17.38 8.89
CA ILE A 89 12.47 16.12 9.53
C ILE A 89 12.95 15.07 8.52
N LEU A 90 12.59 15.23 7.24
CA LEU A 90 12.87 14.26 6.19
C LEU A 90 12.95 14.97 4.84
N TYR A 91 14.15 15.04 4.24
CA TYR A 91 14.38 15.70 2.96
C TYR A 91 13.71 14.96 1.80
N LYS A 92 13.73 13.62 1.81
CA LYS A 92 13.16 12.77 0.77
C LYS A 92 12.57 11.48 1.35
N MET A 93 11.37 11.12 0.89
CA MET A 93 10.78 9.79 1.02
C MET A 93 10.40 9.26 -0.36
N SER A 94 10.92 8.10 -0.75
CA SER A 94 10.53 7.43 -2.00
C SER A 94 10.71 5.93 -1.93
N ILE A 95 9.83 5.19 -2.60
CA ILE A 95 10.15 3.81 -3.00
C ILE A 95 11.42 3.80 -3.87
N GLN A 96 12.23 2.75 -3.78
CA GLN A 96 13.45 2.57 -4.57
C GLN A 96 13.38 1.33 -5.47
N GLU A 97 12.67 0.29 -5.03
CA GLU A 97 12.35 -0.90 -5.83
C GLU A 97 11.15 -1.63 -5.21
N ALA A 98 10.36 -2.30 -6.05
CA ALA A 98 9.50 -3.40 -5.63
C ALA A 98 9.96 -4.68 -6.36
N THR A 99 10.32 -5.70 -5.58
CA THR A 99 10.78 -6.99 -6.09
C THR A 99 9.81 -8.08 -5.70
N ALA A 100 9.45 -8.93 -6.66
CA ALA A 100 8.71 -10.16 -6.43
C ALA A 100 9.56 -11.35 -6.89
N GLN A 101 10.18 -12.05 -5.94
CA GLN A 101 11.01 -13.23 -6.18
C GLN A 101 10.18 -14.50 -6.02
N TYR A 102 10.09 -15.31 -7.07
CA TYR A 102 9.28 -16.53 -7.09
C TYR A 102 10.12 -17.77 -6.77
N GLY A 103 9.47 -18.73 -6.10
CA GLY A 103 9.97 -20.09 -5.88
C GLY A 103 9.15 -21.11 -6.66
N GLY A 104 9.80 -22.15 -7.19
CA GLY A 104 9.11 -23.19 -7.95
C GLY A 104 10.03 -24.30 -8.44
N ASN A 105 9.45 -25.43 -8.84
CA ASN A 105 10.15 -26.49 -9.59
C ASN A 105 10.06 -26.26 -11.11
N GLN A 106 9.07 -25.47 -11.55
CA GLN A 106 8.88 -25.10 -12.95
C GLN A 106 9.84 -23.98 -13.36
N ARG A 107 10.47 -24.12 -14.54
CA ARG A 107 11.49 -23.18 -15.03
C ARG A 107 11.06 -21.72 -14.98
N LYS A 108 9.80 -21.40 -15.27
CA LYS A 108 9.28 -20.02 -15.16
C LYS A 108 9.37 -19.52 -13.71
N ALA A 109 8.65 -20.15 -12.79
CA ALA A 109 8.63 -19.73 -11.38
C ALA A 109 10.02 -19.76 -10.73
N ALA A 110 10.82 -20.78 -11.00
CA ALA A 110 12.18 -20.95 -10.46
C ALA A 110 13.19 -19.87 -10.89
N ASN A 111 12.91 -19.14 -11.99
CA ASN A 111 13.80 -18.12 -12.55
C ASN A 111 13.11 -16.75 -12.68
N THR A 112 11.97 -16.54 -12.01
CA THR A 112 11.29 -15.23 -12.03
C THR A 112 11.67 -14.42 -10.80
N VAL A 113 12.44 -13.36 -11.03
CA VAL A 113 12.64 -12.26 -10.09
C VAL A 113 12.21 -10.99 -10.81
N TYR A 114 11.10 -10.40 -10.38
CA TYR A 114 10.66 -9.11 -10.91
C TYR A 114 11.42 -7.98 -10.21
N HIS A 115 11.76 -6.96 -11.00
CA HIS A 115 12.27 -5.67 -10.57
C HIS A 115 11.32 -4.65 -11.17
N ASP A 116 10.30 -4.21 -10.44
CA ASP A 116 9.17 -3.48 -11.01
C ASP A 116 9.57 -2.06 -11.48
N THR A 117 10.71 -1.54 -11.02
CA THR A 117 11.31 -0.33 -11.60
C THR A 117 11.74 -0.50 -13.07
N TYR A 118 12.15 -1.70 -13.50
CA TYR A 118 12.40 -2.01 -14.91
C TYR A 118 11.11 -1.86 -15.74
N TYR A 119 9.99 -2.35 -15.19
CA TYR A 119 8.65 -2.19 -15.76
C TYR A 119 8.03 -0.81 -15.51
N SER A 120 8.81 0.13 -14.98
CA SER A 120 8.45 1.53 -14.83
C SER A 120 7.24 1.74 -13.94
N LEU A 121 7.36 1.30 -12.67
CA LEU A 121 6.32 1.31 -11.64
C LEU A 121 5.38 2.54 -11.67
N GLY A 122 5.91 3.74 -11.93
CA GLY A 122 5.13 4.97 -11.99
C GLY A 122 4.11 5.04 -13.13
N THR A 123 4.33 4.41 -14.29
CA THR A 123 3.38 4.43 -15.43
C THR A 123 2.12 3.64 -15.15
N ASN A 124 2.20 2.68 -14.22
CA ASN A 124 1.13 1.74 -13.89
C ASN A 124 0.21 2.27 -12.78
N ILE A 125 0.39 3.52 -12.33
CA ILE A 125 -0.54 4.21 -11.42
C ILE A 125 -1.71 4.73 -12.26
N GLY A 126 -2.74 3.91 -12.39
CA GLY A 126 -3.96 4.24 -13.14
C GLY A 126 -4.96 5.09 -12.35
N THR A 127 -6.03 5.49 -13.04
CA THR A 127 -7.17 6.23 -12.49
C THR A 127 -7.84 5.47 -11.35
N LEU A 128 -8.09 6.18 -10.25
CA LEU A 128 -8.72 5.65 -9.05
C LEU A 128 -10.24 5.81 -9.11
N VAL A 129 -10.96 4.87 -8.50
CA VAL A 129 -12.42 4.92 -8.40
C VAL A 129 -12.83 5.50 -7.04
N GLU A 130 -13.43 6.69 -7.06
CA GLU A 130 -13.98 7.33 -5.86
C GLU A 130 -15.06 6.45 -5.20
N GLY A 131 -15.05 6.39 -3.87
CA GLY A 131 -15.92 5.50 -3.09
C GLY A 131 -15.42 4.06 -2.95
N PHE A 132 -14.44 3.63 -3.75
CA PHE A 132 -13.88 2.27 -3.72
C PHE A 132 -12.40 2.27 -3.34
N ASP A 133 -11.54 2.91 -4.13
CA ASP A 133 -10.10 3.01 -3.83
C ASP A 133 -9.81 4.00 -2.71
N CYS A 134 -10.69 4.99 -2.54
CA CYS A 134 -10.61 6.02 -1.52
C CYS A 134 -12.03 6.56 -1.17
N PRO A 135 -12.22 7.24 -0.03
CA PRO A 135 -13.50 7.86 0.35
C PRO A 135 -14.12 8.83 -0.68
N TRP A 136 -15.32 9.33 -0.39
CA TRP A 136 -16.02 10.32 -1.20
C TRP A 136 -15.66 11.77 -0.81
N GLY A 137 -15.67 12.69 -1.79
CA GLY A 137 -15.47 14.13 -1.63
C GLY A 137 -14.02 14.59 -1.70
N LEU A 138 -13.11 13.74 -2.19
CA LEU A 138 -11.67 13.89 -1.98
C LEU A 138 -10.99 14.84 -2.98
N THR A 139 -9.68 15.03 -2.82
CA THR A 139 -8.87 15.76 -3.79
C THR A 139 -8.12 14.78 -4.67
N PHE A 140 -8.58 14.63 -5.89
CA PHE A 140 -7.87 13.92 -6.95
C PHE A 140 -6.90 14.84 -7.71
N TRP A 141 -5.87 14.21 -8.25
CA TRP A 141 -4.85 14.84 -9.06
C TRP A 141 -4.25 13.85 -10.07
N ASN A 142 -3.99 14.36 -11.27
CA ASN A 142 -3.45 13.61 -12.40
C ASN A 142 -1.94 13.39 -12.25
N ILE A 143 -1.47 12.26 -12.76
CA ILE A 143 -0.05 11.95 -12.90
C ILE A 143 0.35 12.10 -14.37
N THR A 144 1.44 12.82 -14.63
CA THR A 144 1.89 13.10 -16.01
C THR A 144 3.29 12.55 -16.23
N TYR A 145 3.50 11.87 -17.36
CA TYR A 145 4.79 11.33 -17.77
C TYR A 145 5.00 11.36 -19.29
N HIS A 146 6.24 11.16 -19.73
CA HIS A 146 6.58 11.14 -21.16
C HIS A 146 6.97 9.75 -21.64
N GLU A 147 6.43 9.35 -22.79
CA GLU A 147 6.71 8.07 -23.43
C GLU A 147 6.43 8.17 -24.95
N GLY A 148 7.29 7.57 -25.78
CA GLY A 148 7.06 7.49 -27.23
C GLY A 148 6.81 8.83 -27.94
N ASN A 149 7.55 9.88 -27.56
CA ASN A 149 7.37 11.27 -28.01
C ASN A 149 5.99 11.89 -27.69
N LYS A 150 5.28 11.36 -26.68
CA LYS A 150 4.02 11.89 -26.19
C LYS A 150 4.10 12.20 -24.70
N THR A 151 3.25 13.12 -24.26
CA THR A 151 2.90 13.29 -22.85
C THR A 151 1.66 12.44 -22.58
N ILE A 152 1.75 11.53 -21.62
CA ILE A 152 0.63 10.72 -21.13
C ILE A 152 0.21 11.32 -19.79
N VAL A 153 -1.11 11.45 -19.61
CA VAL A 153 -1.74 11.94 -18.39
C VAL A 153 -2.65 10.83 -17.89
N ASN A 154 -2.34 10.28 -16.72
CA ASN A 154 -3.23 9.38 -16.01
C ASN A 154 -4.11 10.27 -15.12
N GLU A 155 -5.41 10.32 -15.43
CA GLU A 155 -6.37 11.17 -14.73
C GLU A 155 -6.68 10.59 -13.34
N ASP A 156 -6.92 11.45 -12.35
CA ASP A 156 -7.37 11.10 -10.99
C ASP A 156 -6.61 9.91 -10.35
N SER A 157 -5.29 9.88 -10.54
CA SER A 157 -4.40 8.76 -10.20
C SER A 157 -3.70 8.91 -8.84
N LEU A 158 -3.86 10.07 -8.19
CA LEU A 158 -3.43 10.34 -6.83
C LEU A 158 -4.56 11.04 -6.06
N HIS A 159 -4.77 10.65 -4.81
CA HIS A 159 -5.79 11.21 -3.93
C HIS A 159 -5.19 11.72 -2.60
N ILE A 160 -5.79 12.76 -2.03
CA ILE A 160 -5.46 13.34 -0.72
C ILE A 160 -6.76 13.45 0.10
N PHE A 161 -6.73 13.07 1.38
CA PHE A 161 -7.92 12.98 2.23
C PHE A 161 -7.65 12.99 3.74
N GLU A 162 -8.66 13.37 4.53
CA GLU A 162 -8.77 13.01 5.94
C GLU A 162 -9.64 11.76 6.16
N ALA A 163 -9.25 10.94 7.14
CA ALA A 163 -9.99 9.76 7.56
C ALA A 163 -9.87 9.57 9.07
N ASP A 164 -11.01 9.44 9.78
CA ASP A 164 -11.05 9.07 11.20
C ASP A 164 -10.42 7.67 11.38
N THR A 165 -9.54 7.51 12.37
CA THR A 165 -8.87 6.24 12.63
C THR A 165 -9.76 5.19 13.32
N GLY A 166 -10.97 5.58 13.76
CA GLY A 166 -11.91 4.73 14.50
C GLY A 166 -11.60 4.61 16.00
N TYR A 167 -10.54 5.27 16.46
CA TYR A 167 -10.09 5.31 17.86
C TYR A 167 -9.39 6.64 18.17
N PRO A 168 -9.44 7.14 19.42
CA PRO A 168 -8.82 8.41 19.80
C PRO A 168 -7.29 8.31 19.87
N LEU A 169 -6.60 9.43 19.61
CA LEU A 169 -5.13 9.54 19.67
C LEU A 169 -4.59 9.35 21.10
N SER A 170 -5.34 9.79 22.10
CA SER A 170 -5.07 9.54 23.51
C SER A 170 -6.37 9.59 24.32
N ARG A 171 -6.45 8.75 25.36
CA ARG A 171 -7.46 8.80 26.41
C ARG A 171 -6.83 8.42 27.74
N HIS A 172 -7.14 9.17 28.80
CA HIS A 172 -6.80 8.80 30.17
C HIS A 172 -8.00 9.09 31.08
N PRO A 173 -8.77 8.07 31.48
CA PRO A 173 -9.75 8.21 32.55
C PRO A 173 -9.02 8.21 33.90
N THR A 174 -9.46 9.07 34.82
CA THR A 174 -9.04 9.05 36.23
C THR A 174 -10.21 9.44 37.12
N ASP A 175 -10.38 8.71 38.22
CA ASP A 175 -11.39 8.99 39.25
C ASP A 175 -10.79 9.83 40.41
N SER A 176 -9.48 10.10 40.38
CA SER A 176 -8.79 10.89 41.40
C SER A 176 -8.74 12.38 41.04
N SER A 177 -9.12 13.21 42.02
CA SER A 177 -8.90 14.66 41.93
C SER A 177 -7.41 14.98 42.06
N ASN A 178 -6.95 15.99 41.31
CA ASN A 178 -5.62 16.56 41.49
C ASN A 178 -5.71 18.08 41.64
N ASN A 179 -4.72 18.66 42.33
CA ASN A 179 -4.65 20.09 42.65
C ASN A 179 -4.50 21.01 41.42
N TYR A 180 -4.37 20.44 40.22
CA TYR A 180 -4.21 21.15 38.95
C TYR A 180 -5.47 21.08 38.06
N GLY A 181 -6.56 20.46 38.52
CA GLY A 181 -7.84 20.42 37.81
C GLY A 181 -7.90 19.49 36.60
N PHE A 182 -6.90 18.64 36.38
CA PHE A 182 -6.91 17.64 35.30
C PHE A 182 -7.73 16.40 35.68
N THR A 183 -9.01 16.59 36.02
CA THR A 183 -9.90 15.53 36.55
C THR A 183 -10.87 14.96 35.50
N ASN A 184 -10.85 15.50 34.27
CA ASN A 184 -11.84 15.20 33.25
C ASN A 184 -11.22 14.43 32.08
N LEU A 185 -12.02 13.55 31.48
CA LEU A 185 -11.71 12.71 30.32
C LEU A 185 -11.12 13.52 29.16
N VAL A 186 -9.79 13.59 29.06
CA VAL A 186 -9.12 14.18 27.89
C VAL A 186 -9.11 13.15 26.76
N THR A 187 -10.09 13.26 25.86
CA THR A 187 -10.13 12.52 24.60
C THR A 187 -9.63 13.43 23.48
N VAL A 188 -8.43 13.17 22.97
CA VAL A 188 -7.90 13.89 21.79
C VAL A 188 -8.18 13.05 20.55
N LYS A 189 -8.92 13.59 19.58
CA LYS A 189 -9.06 13.06 18.21
C LYS A 189 -8.28 13.96 17.25
N VAL A 190 -7.33 13.41 16.47
CA VAL A 190 -6.64 14.08 15.35
C VAL A 190 -6.13 13.04 14.35
N HIS A 191 -6.24 13.29 13.03
CA HIS A 191 -6.19 12.23 12.01
C HIS A 191 -5.37 12.57 10.73
N VAL A 192 -5.75 12.02 9.56
CA VAL A 192 -5.11 11.97 8.21
C VAL A 192 -4.24 10.75 7.85
N ARG A 193 -4.45 10.28 6.61
CA ARG A 193 -3.73 9.24 5.85
C ARG A 193 -3.28 9.82 4.48
N LEU A 194 -2.07 9.69 3.95
CA LEU A 194 -0.73 9.35 4.48
C LEU A 194 -0.63 9.48 6.01
N LEU A 195 -0.18 8.44 6.72
CA LEU A 195 -0.28 8.38 8.19
C LEU A 195 0.58 9.48 8.83
N LEU A 196 -0.06 10.61 9.13
CA LEU A 196 0.51 11.80 9.74
C LEU A 196 -0.18 12.14 11.09
N PRO A 197 -0.45 11.16 11.99
CA PRO A 197 -0.81 11.52 13.36
C PRO A 197 0.29 12.44 13.91
N HIS A 198 -0.04 13.26 14.91
CA HIS A 198 0.77 14.39 15.43
C HIS A 198 2.26 14.14 15.80
N ARG A 199 2.79 12.91 15.62
CA ARG A 199 4.14 12.45 15.96
C ARG A 199 4.83 11.54 14.92
N PHE A 200 4.16 11.01 13.89
CA PHE A 200 4.75 9.99 13.01
C PHE A 200 4.38 10.17 11.53
N LEU A 201 5.28 9.74 10.64
CA LEU A 201 5.05 9.52 9.21
C LEU A 201 5.03 8.00 8.97
N GLY A 202 3.94 7.47 8.41
CA GLY A 202 3.80 6.04 8.10
C GLY A 202 3.56 5.77 6.62
N VAL A 203 4.35 4.85 6.05
CA VAL A 203 4.18 4.31 4.70
C VAL A 203 3.54 2.92 4.80
N ILE A 204 2.53 2.64 3.98
CA ILE A 204 1.85 1.34 3.91
C ILE A 204 1.77 0.91 2.45
N VAL A 205 2.12 -0.34 2.18
CA VAL A 205 1.92 -1.00 0.89
C VAL A 205 0.88 -2.11 1.05
N ARG A 206 0.00 -2.27 0.06
CA ARG A 206 -0.91 -3.41 -0.07
C ARG A 206 -0.78 -3.94 -1.50
N ALA A 207 -0.81 -5.26 -1.67
CA ALA A 207 -0.73 -5.93 -2.97
C ALA A 207 -2.02 -6.73 -3.21
N PRO A 208 -3.11 -6.08 -3.67
CA PRO A 208 -4.30 -6.77 -4.16
C PRO A 208 -4.09 -7.28 -5.59
N GLY A 209 -5.10 -7.99 -6.13
CA GLY A 209 -5.12 -8.45 -7.52
C GLY A 209 -4.68 -9.91 -7.70
N TYR A 210 -4.36 -10.26 -8.94
CA TYR A 210 -4.04 -11.64 -9.33
C TYR A 210 -2.62 -12.04 -8.98
N LEU A 211 -2.47 -13.22 -8.38
CA LEU A 211 -1.18 -13.88 -8.22
C LEU A 211 -0.69 -14.48 -9.54
N GLN A 212 0.62 -14.45 -9.79
CA GLN A 212 1.20 -15.31 -10.82
C GLN A 212 1.16 -16.76 -10.33
N SER A 213 0.45 -17.60 -11.08
CA SER A 213 0.30 -19.02 -10.80
C SER A 213 1.31 -19.87 -11.58
N SER A 214 1.35 -21.15 -11.24
CA SER A 214 2.06 -22.19 -11.96
C SER A 214 1.14 -23.39 -12.17
N PHE A 215 1.50 -24.30 -13.07
CA PHE A 215 0.73 -25.53 -13.25
C PHE A 215 0.86 -26.40 -11.99
N TYR A 216 -0.19 -27.14 -11.62
CA TYR A 216 -0.12 -28.02 -10.44
C TYR A 216 0.56 -29.36 -10.78
N TYR A 217 1.49 -29.77 -9.92
CA TYR A 217 2.04 -31.13 -9.91
C TYR A 217 2.06 -31.67 -8.47
N PRO A 218 1.79 -32.98 -8.23
CA PRO A 218 1.63 -33.51 -6.88
C PRO A 218 2.87 -33.40 -5.99
N ASP A 219 4.06 -33.44 -6.62
CA ASP A 219 5.38 -33.39 -5.99
C ASP A 219 5.86 -31.97 -5.66
N GLN A 220 5.09 -30.93 -6.01
CA GLN A 220 5.51 -29.52 -5.93
C GLN A 220 4.89 -28.74 -4.76
N GLY A 221 4.26 -29.41 -3.79
CA GLY A 221 3.60 -28.77 -2.64
C GLY A 221 4.51 -27.88 -1.78
N LYS A 222 5.83 -28.12 -1.76
CA LYS A 222 6.82 -27.24 -1.09
C LYS A 222 6.94 -25.84 -1.70
N TRP A 223 6.41 -25.63 -2.91
CA TRP A 223 6.44 -24.37 -3.64
C TRP A 223 5.07 -23.68 -3.68
N GLY A 224 4.13 -24.08 -2.81
CA GLY A 224 2.83 -23.44 -2.62
C GLY A 224 1.64 -24.38 -2.85
N ALA A 225 0.45 -23.90 -2.49
CA ALA A 225 -0.78 -24.70 -2.46
C ALA A 225 -1.45 -24.82 -3.84
N ARG A 226 -2.09 -25.97 -4.08
CA ARG A 226 -3.05 -26.14 -5.20
C ARG A 226 -4.28 -25.27 -4.92
N ILE A 227 -4.68 -24.47 -5.91
CA ILE A 227 -5.84 -23.55 -5.82
C ILE A 227 -6.95 -23.88 -6.82
N GLN A 228 -6.66 -24.66 -7.87
CA GLN A 228 -7.64 -25.20 -8.81
C GLN A 228 -7.10 -26.52 -9.40
N GLN A 229 -7.92 -27.27 -10.15
CA GLN A 229 -7.56 -28.58 -10.72
C GLN A 229 -6.14 -28.65 -11.29
N ALA A 230 -5.74 -27.76 -12.21
CA ALA A 230 -4.40 -27.71 -12.76
C ALA A 230 -3.59 -26.46 -12.35
N THR A 231 -4.03 -25.71 -11.33
CA THR A 231 -3.43 -24.43 -10.92
C THR A 231 -2.87 -24.50 -9.50
N GLN A 232 -1.60 -24.13 -9.35
CA GLN A 232 -0.91 -23.94 -8.08
C GLN A 232 -0.60 -22.46 -7.87
N ARG A 233 -0.81 -21.95 -6.65
CA ARG A 233 -0.28 -20.65 -6.22
C ARG A 233 1.22 -20.79 -6.03
N SER A 234 2.01 -20.09 -6.83
CA SER A 234 3.47 -20.06 -6.65
C SER A 234 3.84 -19.28 -5.40
N LEU A 235 4.70 -19.86 -4.56
CA LEU A 235 5.37 -19.16 -3.47
C LEU A 235 6.21 -17.99 -4.04
N HIS A 236 6.14 -16.84 -3.39
CA HIS A 236 6.96 -15.67 -3.71
C HIS A 236 7.06 -14.74 -2.51
N ASP A 237 8.16 -14.01 -2.43
CA ASP A 237 8.36 -12.92 -1.47
C ASP A 237 8.19 -11.57 -2.18
N HIS A 238 7.53 -10.63 -1.51
CA HIS A 238 7.50 -9.22 -1.90
C HIS A 238 8.48 -8.43 -1.05
N THR A 239 9.52 -7.88 -1.67
CA THR A 239 10.49 -6.98 -1.03
C THR A 239 10.33 -5.59 -1.62
N ILE A 240 9.86 -4.64 -0.81
CA ILE A 240 9.72 -3.24 -1.21
C ILE A 240 10.74 -2.42 -0.42
N THR A 241 11.58 -1.67 -1.13
CA THR A 241 12.63 -0.84 -0.53
C THR A 241 12.26 0.63 -0.59
N PHE A 242 12.61 1.38 0.45
CA PHE A 242 12.34 2.81 0.57
C PHE A 242 13.61 3.56 0.95
N LYS A 243 13.82 4.74 0.36
CA LYS A 243 14.77 5.75 0.84
C LYS A 243 14.01 6.71 1.75
N GLY A 244 14.44 6.80 3.02
CA GLY A 244 14.11 7.87 3.94
C GLY A 244 15.37 8.68 4.28
N ASP A 245 15.42 9.93 3.82
CA ASP A 245 16.57 10.84 3.93
C ASP A 245 16.36 11.81 5.11
N PHE A 246 16.60 11.33 6.34
CA PHE A 246 16.22 12.04 7.57
C PHE A 246 17.16 13.21 7.89
N ASP A 247 16.57 14.38 8.16
CA ASP A 247 17.24 15.63 8.53
C ASP A 247 16.78 16.05 9.96
N ILE A 248 17.02 15.21 10.97
CA ILE A 248 16.55 15.48 12.35
C ILE A 248 17.35 16.65 12.95
N LEU A 249 16.73 17.82 12.99
CA LEU A 249 17.37 19.09 13.40
C LEU A 249 18.60 19.46 12.54
N GLY A 250 18.57 19.08 11.26
CA GLY A 250 19.67 19.25 10.30
C GLY A 250 20.23 17.91 9.78
N THR A 251 21.21 17.99 8.88
CA THR A 251 21.78 16.83 8.16
C THR A 251 22.80 16.03 8.98
N SER A 252 23.38 16.63 10.03
CA SER A 252 24.39 16.00 10.89
C SER A 252 23.74 15.06 11.90
N ASN A 253 23.33 13.88 11.43
CA ASN A 253 22.60 12.89 12.22
C ASN A 253 23.46 11.68 12.58
N SER A 254 23.05 10.96 13.63
CA SER A 254 23.66 9.71 14.08
C SER A 254 22.57 8.68 14.33
N PHE A 255 22.81 7.43 13.93
CA PHE A 255 21.90 6.31 14.22
C PHE A 255 22.11 5.79 15.64
N GLN A 256 21.03 5.55 16.37
CA GLN A 256 21.04 4.91 17.69
C GLN A 256 20.09 3.71 17.68
N ALA A 257 20.60 2.54 18.07
CA ALA A 257 19.82 1.34 18.31
C ALA A 257 19.86 1.00 19.81
N PRO A 258 18.95 1.55 20.63
CA PRO A 258 18.87 1.22 22.05
C PRO A 258 18.42 -0.24 22.22
N GLU A 259 19.15 -1.00 23.03
CA GLU A 259 18.89 -2.41 23.30
C GLU A 259 18.42 -2.60 24.74
N ILE A 260 17.26 -3.25 24.93
CA ILE A 260 16.73 -3.57 26.26
C ILE A 260 17.18 -4.97 26.64
N LYS A 261 18.01 -5.09 27.69
CA LYS A 261 18.51 -6.37 28.21
C LYS A 261 17.90 -6.67 29.57
N ALA A 262 17.50 -7.92 29.77
CA ALA A 262 17.27 -8.44 31.11
C ALA A 262 18.63 -8.55 31.82
N VAL A 263 18.72 -8.00 33.03
CA VAL A 263 19.90 -8.07 33.89
C VAL A 263 19.49 -8.49 35.29
N ASN A 264 20.26 -9.37 35.91
CA ASN A 264 20.08 -9.71 37.32
C ASN A 264 20.59 -8.56 38.17
N HIS A 265 19.69 -7.81 38.81
CA HIS A 265 20.06 -6.93 39.91
C HIS A 265 20.19 -7.77 41.19
N SER A 266 21.40 -7.82 41.73
CA SER A 266 21.74 -8.31 43.07
C SER A 266 21.70 -7.18 44.10
#